data_AF-A0ABD5XD80-F1
#
_entry.id   AF-A0ABD5XD80-F1
#
_cell.length_a   1.000
_cell.length_b   1.000
_cell.length_c   1.000
_cell.angle_alpha   90.00
_cell.angle_beta   90.00
_cell.angle_gamma   90.00
#
_symmetry.space_group_name_H-M   'P 1'
#
loop_
_entity.id
_entity.type
_entity.pdbx_description
1 polymer ?
#
loop_
_entity_poly.entity_id
_entity_poly.type
_entity_poly.pdbx_seq_one_letter_code
_entity_poly.pdbx_strand_id
1 'polypeptide(L)'
;MKSGLPDAVIRFGAGLGFVMTYALPVRYNIGPEGRWWESVRQSLSHLGAHVDTRMGPRPITVGEYAGTLNMPPAVVDTFLWEQNFVRNPFSRVKTLGGRSECGSWVYRESPLANRQLHVMLFATDDARTDVYAHEESSSVNPDESVNHVDGTGQNVAVGVEWARERLPLDVRKETADPPAGPWTESVAESGDTD
;
A
#
# COMPACT_ATOMS: atom_id res chain seq x y z
N MET A 1 -24.53 6.95 14.42
CA MET A 1 -23.17 6.38 14.60
C MET A 1 -22.93 5.43 13.44
N LYS A 2 -22.05 5.75 12.49
CA LYS A 2 -21.68 4.76 11.46
C LYS A 2 -20.74 3.76 12.15
N SER A 3 -21.19 2.51 12.28
CA SER A 3 -20.47 1.45 12.97
C SER A 3 -19.28 0.99 12.14
N GLY A 4 -18.06 1.38 12.53
CA GLY A 4 -16.86 0.69 12.06
C GLY A 4 -16.70 -0.66 12.74
N LEU A 5 -15.80 -1.49 12.24
CA LEU A 5 -15.43 -2.74 12.93
C LEU A 5 -14.91 -2.42 14.34
N PRO A 6 -15.28 -3.23 15.37
CA PRO A 6 -14.73 -3.06 16.70
C PRO A 6 -13.20 -3.25 16.71
N ASP A 7 -12.48 -2.46 17.50
CA ASP A 7 -11.02 -2.53 17.63
C ASP A 7 -10.52 -3.96 17.88
N ALA A 8 -11.21 -4.73 18.73
CA ALA A 8 -10.85 -6.12 19.02
C ALA A 8 -10.84 -7.01 17.76
N VAL A 9 -11.77 -6.77 16.82
CA VAL A 9 -11.83 -7.50 15.54
C VAL A 9 -10.68 -7.09 14.63
N ILE A 10 -10.37 -5.78 14.58
CA ILE A 10 -9.24 -5.25 13.81
C ILE A 10 -7.91 -5.83 14.31
N ARG A 11 -7.69 -5.80 15.63
CA ARG A 11 -6.49 -6.36 16.29
C ARG A 11 -6.34 -7.85 16.04
N PHE A 12 -7.44 -8.61 16.15
CA PHE A 12 -7.45 -10.03 15.85
C PHE A 12 -7.09 -10.29 14.38
N GLY A 13 -7.67 -9.52 13.45
CA GLY A 13 -7.35 -9.57 12.03
C GLY A 13 -5.88 -9.30 11.73
N ALA A 14 -5.28 -8.30 12.38
CA ALA A 14 -3.85 -8.01 12.26
C ALA A 14 -2.98 -9.15 12.80
N GLY A 15 -3.36 -9.80 13.90
CA GLY A 15 -2.70 -10.99 14.41
C GLY A 15 -2.73 -12.16 13.42
N LEU A 16 -3.88 -12.40 12.78
CA LEU A 16 -3.97 -13.38 11.68
C LEU A 16 -3.08 -12.96 10.50
N GLY A 17 -3.08 -11.67 10.15
CA GLY A 17 -2.24 -11.13 9.09
C GLY A 17 -0.76 -11.29 9.35
N PHE A 18 -0.32 -11.13 10.60
CA PHE A 18 1.04 -11.40 11.03
C PHE A 18 1.42 -12.87 10.79
N VAL A 19 0.58 -13.80 11.24
CA VAL A 19 0.80 -15.24 11.03
C VAL A 19 0.83 -15.56 9.54
N MET A 20 -0.10 -15.03 8.74
CA MET A 20 -0.12 -15.26 7.29
C MET A 20 1.11 -14.69 6.57
N THR A 21 1.65 -13.57 7.07
CA THR A 21 2.82 -12.91 6.47
C THR A 21 4.11 -13.63 6.87
N TYR A 22 4.26 -14.05 8.12
CA TYR A 22 5.57 -14.45 8.65
C TYR A 22 5.69 -15.92 9.08
N ALA A 23 4.58 -16.62 9.34
CA ALA A 23 4.64 -18.03 9.73
C ALA A 23 4.84 -18.93 8.50
N LEU A 24 5.63 -19.99 8.67
CA LEU A 24 5.77 -21.04 7.66
C LEU A 24 4.56 -21.98 7.70
N PRO A 25 4.08 -22.49 6.54
CA PRO A 25 4.57 -22.23 5.18
C PRO A 25 3.94 -20.99 4.51
N VAL A 26 3.07 -20.25 5.21
CA VAL A 26 2.22 -19.20 4.61
C VAL A 26 3.02 -18.02 4.04
N ARG A 27 4.21 -17.75 4.60
CA ARG A 27 5.16 -16.73 4.11
C ARG A 27 5.48 -16.83 2.61
N TYR A 28 5.36 -17.98 1.97
CA TYR A 28 5.62 -18.08 0.52
C TYR A 28 4.51 -17.45 -0.34
N ASN A 29 3.32 -17.21 0.21
CA ASN A 29 2.17 -16.62 -0.50
C ASN A 29 2.17 -15.08 -0.53
N ILE A 30 3.14 -14.43 0.11
CA ILE A 30 3.25 -12.96 0.18
C ILE A 30 4.42 -12.42 -0.66
N GLY A 31 5.10 -13.29 -1.41
CA GLY A 31 6.14 -12.93 -2.38
C GLY A 31 5.58 -12.67 -3.79
N PRO A 32 6.42 -12.73 -4.83
CA PRO A 32 6.02 -12.42 -6.21
C PRO A 32 4.85 -13.29 -6.71
N GLU A 33 4.92 -14.59 -6.44
CA GLU A 33 3.87 -15.60 -6.76
C GLU A 33 2.51 -15.29 -6.12
N GLY A 34 2.51 -14.47 -5.05
CA GLY A 34 1.31 -14.01 -4.35
C GLY A 34 0.47 -12.97 -5.11
N ARG A 35 0.75 -12.67 -6.38
CA ARG A 35 0.07 -11.62 -7.17
C ARG A 35 -1.46 -11.80 -7.24
N TRP A 36 -1.95 -13.02 -7.11
CA TRP A 36 -3.38 -13.31 -7.03
C TRP A 36 -4.08 -12.59 -5.87
N TRP A 37 -3.35 -12.18 -4.83
CA TRP A 37 -3.88 -11.36 -3.73
C TRP A 37 -4.50 -10.07 -4.22
N GLU A 38 -3.98 -9.43 -5.28
CA GLU A 38 -4.52 -8.14 -5.71
C GLU A 38 -5.97 -8.26 -6.20
N SER A 39 -6.31 -9.34 -6.92
CA SER A 39 -7.70 -9.62 -7.32
C SER A 39 -8.62 -9.90 -6.12
N VAL A 40 -8.10 -10.62 -5.12
CA VAL A 40 -8.84 -10.90 -3.88
C VAL A 40 -9.08 -9.63 -3.09
N ARG A 41 -8.06 -8.78 -2.94
CA ARG A 41 -8.16 -7.49 -2.24
C ARG A 41 -9.11 -6.53 -2.91
N GLN A 42 -9.13 -6.47 -4.25
CA GLN A 42 -10.12 -5.67 -4.99
C GLN A 42 -11.54 -6.09 -4.58
N SER A 43 -11.83 -7.38 -4.61
CA SER A 43 -13.14 -7.91 -4.20
C SER A 43 -13.44 -7.61 -2.73
N LEU A 44 -12.50 -7.90 -1.83
CA LEU A 44 -12.67 -7.70 -0.38
C LEU A 44 -12.79 -6.23 0.01
N SER A 45 -12.08 -5.31 -0.66
CA SER A 45 -12.14 -3.89 -0.36
C SER A 45 -13.49 -3.31 -0.74
N HIS A 46 -14.05 -3.68 -1.90
CA HIS A 46 -15.41 -3.28 -2.28
C HIS A 46 -16.48 -3.78 -1.31
N LEU A 47 -16.39 -5.05 -0.88
CA LEU A 47 -17.29 -5.60 0.14
C LEU A 47 -17.10 -4.94 1.50
N GLY A 48 -15.85 -4.72 1.89
CA GLY A 48 -15.45 -4.09 3.15
C GLY A 48 -16.02 -2.69 3.28
N ALA A 49 -16.12 -1.93 2.19
CA ALA A 49 -16.72 -0.59 2.18
C ALA A 49 -18.16 -0.54 2.73
N HIS A 50 -18.93 -1.63 2.58
CA HIS A 50 -20.29 -1.72 3.10
C HIS A 50 -20.36 -1.96 4.61
N VAL A 51 -19.31 -2.54 5.19
CA VAL A 51 -19.20 -2.83 6.63
C VAL A 51 -18.49 -1.68 7.33
N ASP A 52 -17.38 -1.22 6.76
CA ASP A 52 -16.55 -0.15 7.25
C ASP A 52 -15.95 0.62 6.08
N THR A 53 -16.37 1.88 5.91
CA THR A 53 -15.93 2.72 4.79
C THR A 53 -14.42 2.93 4.77
N ARG A 54 -13.73 2.76 5.90
CA ARG A 54 -12.26 2.84 6.00
C ARG A 54 -11.55 1.73 5.22
N MET A 55 -12.22 0.59 5.02
CA MET A 55 -11.69 -0.56 4.28
C MET A 55 -11.98 -0.51 2.77
N GLY A 56 -12.86 0.39 2.33
CA GLY A 56 -13.24 0.56 0.92
C GLY A 56 -12.14 1.17 0.06
N PRO A 57 -12.17 1.09 -1.28
CA PRO A 57 -11.12 1.66 -2.13
C PRO A 57 -10.97 3.18 -2.00
N ARG A 58 -9.79 3.77 -2.23
CA ARG A 58 -9.60 5.24 -2.40
C ARG A 58 -8.85 5.58 -3.68
N PRO A 59 -9.05 6.80 -4.21
CA PRO A 59 -8.07 7.42 -5.10
C PRO A 59 -6.69 7.55 -4.42
N ILE A 60 -5.63 7.36 -5.22
CA ILE A 60 -4.29 7.82 -4.91
C ILE A 60 -4.23 9.34 -5.11
N THR A 61 -3.25 10.00 -4.47
CA THR A 61 -3.05 11.45 -4.59
C THR A 61 -1.71 11.77 -5.24
N VAL A 62 -1.62 12.96 -5.85
CA VAL A 62 -0.40 13.41 -6.55
C VAL A 62 0.81 13.47 -5.61
N GLY A 63 0.59 13.81 -4.34
CA GLY A 63 1.64 13.90 -3.33
C GLY A 63 2.21 12.54 -2.95
N GLU A 64 1.50 11.44 -3.20
CA GLU A 64 1.98 10.09 -2.93
C GLU A 64 2.95 9.58 -4.00
N TYR A 65 3.11 10.26 -5.15
CA TYR A 65 4.02 9.79 -6.21
C TYR A 65 5.48 9.85 -5.76
N ALA A 66 6.12 8.68 -5.65
CA ALA A 66 7.52 8.57 -5.28
C ALA A 66 8.45 8.60 -6.50
N GLY A 67 8.00 8.06 -7.63
CA GLY A 67 8.73 8.02 -8.89
C GLY A 67 8.33 6.81 -9.74
N THR A 68 9.10 6.53 -10.78
CA THR A 68 8.84 5.44 -11.73
C THR A 68 10.03 4.49 -11.78
N LEU A 69 9.76 3.18 -11.72
CA LEU A 69 10.74 2.13 -12.00
C LEU A 69 10.75 1.80 -13.50
N ASN A 70 11.95 1.69 -14.07
CA ASN A 70 12.19 1.32 -15.48
C ASN A 70 12.01 -0.18 -15.75
N MET A 71 10.97 -0.79 -15.21
CA MET A 71 10.69 -2.20 -15.38
C MET A 71 9.18 -2.46 -15.26
N PRO A 72 8.66 -3.51 -15.92
CA PRO A 72 7.24 -3.83 -15.86
C PRO A 72 6.85 -4.40 -14.48
N PRO A 73 5.56 -4.32 -14.09
CA PRO A 73 5.13 -4.68 -12.74
C PRO A 73 5.52 -6.09 -12.27
N ALA A 74 5.54 -7.08 -13.16
CA ALA A 74 5.93 -8.45 -12.80
C ALA A 74 7.41 -8.54 -12.40
N VAL A 75 8.28 -7.72 -13.01
CA VAL A 75 9.70 -7.63 -12.64
C VAL A 75 9.85 -6.82 -11.35
N VAL A 76 9.06 -5.75 -11.17
CA VAL A 76 9.02 -4.98 -9.91
C VAL A 76 8.68 -5.89 -8.73
N ASP A 77 7.72 -6.80 -8.86
CA ASP A 77 7.34 -7.71 -7.78
C ASP A 77 8.53 -8.55 -7.27
N THR A 78 9.30 -9.13 -8.20
CA THR A 78 10.52 -9.89 -7.86
C THR A 78 11.57 -8.99 -7.22
N PHE A 79 11.80 -7.82 -7.81
CA PHE A 79 12.76 -6.84 -7.30
C PHE A 79 12.41 -6.40 -5.86
N LEU A 80 11.17 -6.03 -5.59
CA LEU A 80 10.72 -5.62 -4.26
C LEU A 80 10.90 -6.74 -3.23
N TRP A 81 10.59 -7.98 -3.60
CA TRP A 81 10.82 -9.13 -2.73
C TRP A 81 12.30 -9.32 -2.37
N GLU A 82 13.20 -9.17 -3.33
CA GLU A 82 14.65 -9.20 -3.10
C GLU A 82 15.13 -8.05 -2.19
N GLN A 83 14.42 -6.92 -2.21
CA GLN A 83 14.63 -5.80 -1.28
C GLN A 83 13.91 -5.97 0.07
N ASN A 84 13.44 -7.18 0.40
CA ASN A 84 12.73 -7.53 1.64
C ASN A 84 11.35 -6.87 1.82
N PHE A 85 10.75 -6.35 0.75
CA PHE A 85 9.33 -6.00 0.80
C PHE A 85 8.49 -7.27 0.78
N VAL A 86 7.31 -7.18 1.37
CA VAL A 86 6.30 -8.23 1.34
C VAL A 86 4.99 -7.67 0.82
N ARG A 87 4.16 -8.48 0.16
CA ARG A 87 2.81 -8.03 -0.23
C ARG A 87 1.99 -7.65 1.01
N ASN A 88 1.10 -6.67 0.85
CA ASN A 88 0.25 -6.18 1.93
C ASN A 88 -1.23 -6.51 1.68
N PRO A 89 -1.67 -7.78 1.89
CA PRO A 89 -3.05 -8.18 1.62
C PRO A 89 -4.10 -7.49 2.48
N PHE A 90 -3.69 -6.87 3.59
CA PHE A 90 -4.57 -6.19 4.54
C PHE A 90 -4.71 -4.69 4.27
N SER A 91 -4.03 -4.19 3.24
CA SER A 91 -4.15 -2.80 2.83
C SER A 91 -5.40 -2.58 1.99
N ARG A 92 -6.11 -1.49 2.28
CA ARG A 92 -7.16 -0.89 1.43
C ARG A 92 -6.70 -0.83 -0.03
N VAL A 93 -7.58 -1.00 -1.01
CA VAL A 93 -7.20 -0.86 -2.43
C VAL A 93 -7.08 0.62 -2.82
N LYS A 94 -6.07 0.93 -3.64
CA LYS A 94 -5.83 2.26 -4.19
C LYS A 94 -6.17 2.26 -5.67
N THR A 95 -6.72 3.38 -6.13
CA THR A 95 -7.16 3.55 -7.52
C THR A 95 -6.56 4.81 -8.13
N LEU A 96 -6.21 4.74 -9.42
CA LEU A 96 -5.70 5.83 -10.23
C LEU A 96 -6.52 5.93 -11.50
N GLY A 97 -7.27 7.02 -11.69
CA GLY A 97 -8.17 7.17 -12.85
C GLY A 97 -9.16 6.01 -13.02
N GLY A 98 -9.64 5.44 -11.91
CA GLY A 98 -10.54 4.28 -11.91
C GLY A 98 -9.85 2.91 -12.10
N ARG A 99 -8.55 2.87 -12.40
CA ARG A 99 -7.76 1.63 -12.42
C ARG A 99 -7.28 1.30 -11.01
N SER A 100 -7.40 0.04 -10.59
CA SER A 100 -6.83 -0.42 -9.31
C SER A 100 -5.31 -0.58 -9.40
N GLU A 101 -4.63 -0.41 -8.26
CA GLU A 101 -3.21 -0.76 -8.12
C GLU A 101 -2.97 -2.21 -8.57
N CYS A 102 -1.85 -2.45 -9.25
CA CYS A 102 -1.45 -3.78 -9.72
C CYS A 102 -0.49 -4.50 -8.75
N GLY A 103 -0.15 -3.85 -7.64
CA GLY A 103 0.63 -4.42 -6.55
C GLY A 103 0.63 -3.48 -5.36
N SER A 104 0.54 -4.03 -4.16
CA SER A 104 0.78 -3.26 -2.95
C SER A 104 1.66 -4.03 -1.97
N TRP A 105 2.72 -3.34 -1.56
CA TRP A 105 3.91 -3.92 -0.95
C TRP A 105 4.33 -3.07 0.23
N VAL A 106 4.87 -3.71 1.24
CA VAL A 106 5.33 -3.05 2.45
C VAL A 106 6.73 -3.47 2.82
N TYR A 107 7.51 -2.50 3.27
CA TYR A 107 8.78 -2.72 3.94
C TYR A 107 8.64 -2.36 5.42
N ARG A 108 9.24 -3.20 6.26
CA ARG A 108 9.30 -3.01 7.71
C ARG A 108 10.70 -3.39 8.20
N GLU A 109 11.22 -2.64 9.16
CA GLU A 109 12.52 -2.96 9.79
C GLU A 109 12.46 -4.26 10.59
N SER A 110 11.28 -4.61 11.12
CA SER A 110 11.02 -5.88 11.77
C SER A 110 9.56 -6.31 11.56
N PRO A 111 9.22 -7.61 11.71
CA PRO A 111 7.86 -8.11 11.49
C PRO A 111 6.76 -7.40 12.29
N LEU A 112 7.06 -6.94 13.52
CA LEU A 112 6.15 -6.22 14.40
C LEU A 112 6.51 -4.72 14.53
N ALA A 113 7.27 -4.17 13.58
CA ALA A 113 7.55 -2.72 13.58
C ALA A 113 6.23 -1.94 13.64
N ASN A 114 6.23 -0.82 14.38
CA ASN A 114 5.02 -0.01 14.54
C ASN A 114 4.64 0.71 13.24
N ARG A 115 5.65 1.01 12.43
CA ARG A 115 5.58 1.80 11.21
C ARG A 115 6.01 0.97 10.02
N GLN A 116 5.48 1.27 8.84
CA GLN A 116 5.79 0.58 7.60
C GLN A 116 5.86 1.58 6.45
N LEU A 117 6.79 1.35 5.53
CA LEU A 117 6.70 1.94 4.20
C LEU A 117 5.72 1.13 3.39
N HIS A 118 4.68 1.75 2.84
CA HIS A 118 3.74 1.12 1.94
C HIS A 118 3.89 1.72 0.54
N VAL A 119 4.21 0.87 -0.43
CA VAL A 119 4.34 1.23 -1.84
C VAL A 119 3.23 0.58 -2.68
N MET A 120 2.68 1.37 -3.59
CA MET A 120 1.51 1.06 -4.40
C MET A 120 1.91 1.20 -5.87
N LEU A 121 1.69 0.16 -6.65
CA LEU A 121 2.21 0.04 -8.01
C LEU A 121 1.10 0.26 -9.03
N PHE A 122 1.37 1.09 -10.02
CA PHE A 122 0.51 1.26 -11.18
C PHE A 122 1.31 1.01 -12.46
N ALA A 123 0.77 0.17 -13.33
CA ALA A 123 1.37 -0.07 -14.63
C ALA A 123 1.22 1.17 -15.51
N THR A 124 2.28 1.52 -16.24
CA THR A 124 2.25 2.51 -17.32
C THR A 124 2.16 1.81 -18.66
N ASP A 125 1.74 2.54 -19.70
CA ASP A 125 1.54 1.96 -21.03
C ASP A 125 2.86 1.61 -21.75
N ASP A 126 3.97 2.17 -21.30
CA ASP A 126 5.32 1.91 -21.82
C ASP A 126 6.10 0.83 -21.04
N ALA A 127 5.36 -0.07 -20.39
CA ALA A 127 5.91 -1.20 -19.63
C ALA A 127 6.85 -0.78 -18.48
N ARG A 128 6.61 0.39 -17.89
CA ARG A 128 7.21 0.85 -16.64
C ARG A 128 6.20 0.73 -15.50
N THR A 129 6.62 1.08 -14.30
CA THR A 129 5.77 1.02 -13.11
C THR A 129 5.89 2.31 -12.32
N ASP A 130 4.79 3.04 -12.20
CA ASP A 130 4.70 4.15 -11.27
C ASP A 130 4.56 3.62 -9.86
N VAL A 131 5.34 4.22 -8.95
CA VAL A 131 5.39 3.88 -7.53
C VAL A 131 4.86 5.07 -6.76
N TYR A 132 3.79 4.82 -6.02
CA TYR A 132 3.27 5.73 -5.02
C TYR A 132 3.60 5.20 -3.63
N ALA A 133 3.81 6.07 -2.66
CA ALA A 133 4.25 5.69 -1.33
C ALA A 133 3.65 6.57 -0.24
N HIS A 134 3.46 5.97 0.93
CA HIS A 134 3.35 6.68 2.20
C HIS A 134 3.92 5.81 3.31
N GLU A 135 4.24 6.45 4.42
CA GLU A 135 4.61 5.80 5.66
C GLU A 135 3.36 5.72 6.54
N GLU A 136 3.09 4.56 7.13
CA GLU A 136 1.85 4.30 7.87
C GLU A 136 2.04 3.35 9.06
N SER A 137 1.06 3.33 9.97
CA SER A 137 1.01 2.33 11.03
C SER A 137 0.91 0.93 10.44
N SER A 138 1.57 -0.03 11.09
CA SER A 138 1.73 -1.38 10.56
C SER A 138 0.41 -2.14 10.51
N SER A 139 0.10 -2.72 9.34
CA SER A 139 -1.14 -3.48 9.11
C SER A 139 -1.19 -4.83 9.83
N VAL A 140 -0.04 -5.33 10.27
CA VAL A 140 0.11 -6.66 10.91
C VAL A 140 0.64 -6.60 12.34
N ASN A 141 0.85 -5.39 12.88
CA ASN A 141 1.08 -5.23 14.32
C ASN A 141 -0.29 -4.98 14.99
N PRO A 142 -0.78 -5.88 15.86
CA PRO A 142 -2.06 -5.70 16.54
C PRO A 142 -2.18 -4.36 17.26
N ASP A 143 -1.10 -3.84 17.86
CA ASP A 143 -1.13 -2.59 18.62
C ASP A 143 -1.32 -1.36 17.72
N GLU A 144 -0.95 -1.47 16.45
CA GLU A 144 -1.01 -0.37 15.46
C GLU A 144 -2.14 -0.52 14.44
N SER A 145 -2.77 -1.70 14.40
CA SER A 145 -3.77 -2.06 13.38
C SER A 145 -4.99 -1.14 13.30
N VAL A 146 -5.42 -0.58 14.44
CA VAL A 146 -6.52 0.40 14.48
C VAL A 146 -6.10 1.70 13.80
N ASN A 147 -4.90 2.21 14.12
CA ASN A 147 -4.33 3.39 13.48
C ASN A 147 -4.11 3.18 11.97
N HIS A 148 -3.73 1.97 11.57
CA HIS A 148 -3.61 1.60 10.15
C HIS A 148 -4.96 1.71 9.42
N VAL A 149 -6.04 1.17 10.00
CA VAL A 149 -7.37 1.24 9.41
C VAL A 149 -7.89 2.69 9.36
N ASP A 150 -7.60 3.50 10.38
CA ASP A 150 -7.98 4.91 10.40
C ASP A 150 -7.26 5.74 9.34
N GLY A 151 -5.99 5.41 9.05
CA GLY A 151 -5.18 6.07 8.03
C GLY A 151 -4.80 7.52 8.37
N THR A 152 -5.17 8.03 9.55
CA THR A 152 -4.93 9.42 9.98
C THR A 152 -3.48 9.67 10.36
N GLY A 153 -2.76 8.64 10.82
CA GLY A 153 -1.34 8.70 11.14
C GLY A 153 -0.42 8.47 9.95
N GLN A 154 -0.91 8.58 8.71
CA GLN A 154 -0.07 8.47 7.52
C GLN A 154 0.83 9.70 7.36
N ASN A 155 2.04 9.49 6.87
CA ASN A 155 2.97 10.54 6.50
C ASN A 155 3.44 10.30 5.06
N VAL A 156 2.95 11.12 4.14
CA VAL A 156 3.23 10.95 2.71
C VAL A 156 4.67 11.36 2.40
N ALA A 157 5.15 12.48 2.95
CA ALA A 157 6.52 12.96 2.74
C ALA A 157 7.58 11.95 3.15
N VAL A 158 7.48 11.40 4.36
CA VAL A 158 8.42 10.39 4.86
C VAL A 158 8.36 9.12 4.01
N GLY A 159 7.16 8.69 3.60
CA GLY A 159 7.02 7.50 2.75
C GLY A 159 7.65 7.67 1.37
N VAL A 160 7.42 8.83 0.74
CA VAL A 160 8.02 9.19 -0.55
C VAL A 160 9.54 9.28 -0.44
N GLU A 161 10.06 9.93 0.61
CA GLU A 161 11.49 10.01 0.90
C GLU A 161 12.10 8.61 1.05
N TRP A 162 11.53 7.77 1.91
CA TRP A 162 12.03 6.40 2.14
C TRP A 162 11.98 5.54 0.88
N ALA A 163 10.96 5.69 0.05
CA ALA A 163 10.86 4.99 -1.24
C ALA A 163 11.98 5.43 -2.19
N ARG A 164 12.27 6.73 -2.29
CA ARG A 164 13.34 7.28 -3.14
C ARG A 164 14.73 6.89 -2.65
N GLU A 165 14.93 6.73 -1.35
CA GLU A 165 16.21 6.25 -0.79
C GLU A 165 16.45 4.75 -1.05
N ARG A 166 15.37 3.95 -1.08
CA ARG A 166 15.45 2.48 -1.15
C ARG A 166 15.35 1.92 -2.56
N LEU A 167 14.69 2.64 -3.46
CA LEU A 167 14.36 2.16 -4.79
C LEU A 167 15.01 3.05 -5.85
N PRO A 168 15.48 2.48 -6.99
CA PRO A 168 16.09 3.25 -8.07
C PRO A 168 15.02 3.97 -8.90
N LEU A 169 14.36 4.96 -8.31
CA LEU A 169 13.23 5.68 -8.91
C LEU A 169 13.69 6.86 -9.78
N ASP A 170 13.10 6.97 -10.96
CA ASP A 170 13.17 8.17 -11.79
C ASP A 170 11.93 9.03 -11.55
N VAL A 171 12.11 10.30 -11.16
CA VAL A 171 10.99 11.25 -11.07
C VAL A 171 10.68 11.77 -12.47
N ARG A 172 9.54 11.35 -13.02
CA ARG A 172 9.14 11.68 -14.40
C ARG A 172 7.86 12.50 -14.52
N LYS A 173 7.12 12.62 -13.43
CA LYS A 173 5.93 13.46 -13.32
C LYS A 173 6.28 14.63 -12.41
N GLU A 174 5.86 15.83 -12.80
CA GLU A 174 5.88 16.97 -11.89
C GLU A 174 4.74 16.79 -10.91
N THR A 175 5.06 16.68 -9.63
CA THR A 175 4.05 16.51 -8.57
C THR A 175 4.23 17.57 -7.50
N ALA A 176 3.14 17.90 -6.83
CA ALA A 176 3.20 18.79 -5.67
C ALA A 176 4.08 18.18 -4.58
N ASP A 177 4.65 19.03 -3.72
CA ASP A 177 5.41 18.58 -2.58
C ASP A 177 4.58 17.59 -1.73
N PRO A 178 5.13 16.40 -1.43
CA PRO A 178 4.47 15.43 -0.56
C PRO A 178 4.13 16.07 0.79
N PRO A 179 2.87 15.98 1.28
CA PRO A 179 2.51 16.54 2.57
C PRO A 179 3.16 15.77 3.72
N ALA A 180 3.53 16.46 4.80
CA ALA A 180 4.02 15.84 6.02
C ALA A 180 2.92 15.10 6.81
N GLY A 181 1.65 15.27 6.41
CA GLY A 181 0.48 14.61 6.97
C GLY A 181 -0.08 13.49 6.07
N PRO A 182 -1.33 13.08 6.28
CA PRO A 182 -1.99 12.03 5.52
C PRO A 182 -2.32 12.47 4.08
N TRP A 183 -2.59 11.49 3.22
CA TRP A 183 -2.99 11.70 1.81
C TRP A 183 -4.17 12.67 1.62
N THR A 184 -5.04 12.86 2.61
CA THR A 184 -6.15 13.82 2.53
C THR A 184 -5.71 15.28 2.43
N GLU A 185 -4.43 15.57 2.70
CA GLU A 185 -3.81 16.88 2.53
C GLU A 185 -3.27 17.10 1.10
N SER A 186 -3.42 16.11 0.22
CA SER A 186 -3.04 16.19 -1.20
C SER A 186 -4.27 16.07 -2.11
N VAL A 187 -4.11 16.47 -3.38
CA VAL A 187 -5.17 16.37 -4.38
C VAL A 187 -5.17 14.99 -5.03
N ALA A 188 -6.37 14.47 -5.32
CA ALA A 188 -6.50 13.21 -6.02
C ALA A 188 -5.78 13.26 -7.38
N GLU A 189 -5.04 12.21 -7.68
CA GLU A 189 -4.38 12.06 -8.98
C GLU A 189 -5.43 11.70 -10.03
N SER A 190 -5.53 12.51 -11.08
CA SER A 190 -6.23 12.12 -12.30
C SER A 190 -5.38 11.07 -13.01
N GLY A 191 -5.95 9.90 -13.32
CA GLY A 191 -5.21 8.95 -14.18
C GLY A 191 -4.87 9.62 -15.52
N ASP A 192 -3.74 9.20 -16.11
CA ASP A 192 -3.29 9.73 -17.39
C ASP A 192 -4.45 9.68 -18.41
N THR A 193 -4.95 10.85 -18.79
CA THR A 193 -5.73 11.04 -20.02
C THR A 193 -4.73 11.48 -21.08
N ASP A 194 -4.01 10.53 -21.68
CA ASP A 194 -3.46 10.61 -23.04
C ASP A 194 -2.68 9.33 -23.38
#